data_AF-A0A443L2B4-F1
#
_entry.id   AF-A0A443L2B4-F1
#
_cell.length_a   1.000
_cell.length_b   1.000
_cell.length_c   1.000
_cell.angle_alpha   90.00
_cell.angle_beta   90.00
_cell.angle_gamma   90.00
#
_symmetry.space_group_name_H-M   'P 1'
#
loop_
_entity.id
_entity.type
_entity.pdbx_description
1 polymer ?
#
loop_
_entity_poly.entity_id
_entity_poly.type
_entity_poly.pdbx_seq_one_letter_code
_entity_poly.pdbx_strand_id
1 'polypeptide(L)'
;AKITDNVVEIGNNPFSTIDEDTSNPILSFDSTETKLARIISICNSFKAEFQFKTNLKDDGTLQNITLDLYQTGGVGQLRKDVTLYYGKNIDGITSTGDRTSTFFNSTTVTDSNNKYNWLSIEGKYYNSDGQLEFYKDAGSNTAYAPLSRDMFPSQILSPSSDQYTNKNIQTSASSNDDLWDYAVSQFKLYAYPQMTYEVVVSVNAVTSALGNDKKLNIGDTIIVQDSTFDKSDGGLILSARVSEQEISFTNPLNNKITFTNFVKLK
;
A
#
# COMPACT_ATOMS: atom_id res chain seq x y z
N ALA A 1 -41.52 -11.49 6.33
CA ALA A 1 -41.06 -12.56 5.42
C ALA A 1 -39.89 -13.27 6.09
N LYS A 2 -39.96 -14.58 6.32
CA LYS A 2 -38.82 -15.37 6.80
C LYS A 2 -37.81 -15.46 5.65
N ILE A 3 -36.67 -14.80 5.81
CA ILE A 3 -35.53 -14.99 4.94
C ILE A 3 -34.93 -16.35 5.35
N THR A 4 -34.95 -17.32 4.44
CA THR A 4 -34.45 -18.70 4.68
C THR A 4 -32.95 -18.73 4.93
N ASP A 5 -32.47 -19.78 5.60
CA ASP A 5 -31.19 -19.85 6.33
C ASP A 5 -29.89 -19.72 5.49
N ASN A 6 -29.95 -19.65 4.16
CA ASN A 6 -28.78 -19.52 3.28
C ASN A 6 -28.97 -18.39 2.24
N VAL A 7 -28.79 -17.14 2.66
CA VAL A 7 -28.94 -15.97 1.77
C VAL A 7 -27.68 -15.67 0.97
N VAL A 8 -26.52 -16.14 1.46
CA VAL A 8 -25.21 -15.82 0.92
C VAL A 8 -24.59 -17.06 0.31
N GLU A 9 -24.33 -17.03 -1.00
CA GLU A 9 -23.71 -18.09 -1.78
C GLU A 9 -22.34 -17.62 -2.33
N ILE A 10 -21.42 -18.53 -2.63
CA ILE A 10 -20.22 -18.16 -3.39
C ILE A 10 -20.63 -18.00 -4.86
N GLY A 11 -20.37 -16.82 -5.42
CA GLY A 11 -20.63 -16.55 -6.84
C GLY A 11 -19.39 -16.82 -7.68
N ASN A 12 -18.76 -15.75 -8.20
CA ASN A 12 -17.49 -15.87 -8.91
C ASN A 12 -16.38 -16.40 -7.99
N ASN A 13 -15.61 -17.41 -8.42
CA ASN A 13 -14.43 -17.89 -7.71
C ASN A 13 -13.31 -18.26 -8.69
N PRO A 14 -12.25 -17.45 -8.80
CA PRO A 14 -11.11 -17.75 -9.68
C PRO A 14 -10.05 -18.66 -9.04
N PHE A 15 -10.23 -19.06 -7.78
CA PHE A 15 -9.26 -19.87 -7.04
C PHE A 15 -9.56 -21.36 -7.21
N SER A 16 -8.50 -22.17 -7.27
CA SER A 16 -8.64 -23.64 -7.36
C SER A 16 -9.46 -24.16 -6.18
N THR A 17 -10.44 -25.00 -6.48
CA THR A 17 -11.19 -25.75 -5.46
C THR A 17 -10.50 -27.07 -5.09
N ILE A 18 -9.42 -27.41 -5.80
CA ILE A 18 -8.61 -28.59 -5.54
C ILE A 18 -7.48 -28.18 -4.61
N ASP A 19 -7.42 -28.84 -3.45
CA ASP A 19 -6.39 -28.67 -2.42
C ASP A 19 -5.08 -29.35 -2.85
N GLU A 20 -4.41 -28.78 -3.85
CA GLU A 20 -3.07 -29.19 -4.31
C GLU A 20 -1.97 -28.27 -3.77
N ASP A 21 -2.36 -27.13 -3.18
CA ASP A 21 -1.45 -26.08 -2.77
C ASP A 21 -1.04 -26.21 -1.29
N THR A 22 -0.02 -27.03 -1.06
CA THR A 22 0.64 -27.15 0.26
C THR A 22 1.41 -25.91 0.70
N SER A 23 1.49 -24.86 -0.13
CA SER A 23 2.23 -23.62 0.18
C SER A 23 1.39 -22.57 0.91
N ASN A 24 0.05 -22.71 0.92
CA ASN A 24 -0.81 -21.82 1.68
C ASN A 24 -0.87 -22.25 3.15
N PRO A 25 -0.74 -21.30 4.11
CA PRO A 25 -0.81 -21.62 5.53
C PRO A 25 -2.18 -22.20 5.89
N ILE A 26 -2.18 -23.22 6.75
CA ILE A 26 -3.39 -23.73 7.37
C ILE A 26 -4.01 -22.57 8.17
N LEU A 27 -5.16 -22.08 7.74
CA LEU A 27 -5.86 -21.00 8.43
C LEU A 27 -6.54 -21.55 9.69
N SER A 28 -6.08 -21.10 10.85
CA SER A 28 -6.75 -21.36 12.13
C SER A 28 -7.65 -20.18 12.48
N PHE A 29 -8.92 -20.44 12.77
CA PHE A 29 -9.87 -19.41 13.20
C PHE A 29 -10.32 -19.67 14.64
N ASP A 30 -10.28 -18.65 15.48
CA ASP A 30 -10.91 -18.73 16.79
C ASP A 30 -12.44 -18.64 16.66
N SER A 31 -13.14 -19.43 17.47
CA SER A 31 -14.59 -19.43 17.69
C SER A 31 -15.19 -18.05 17.98
N THR A 32 -14.41 -17.09 18.49
CA THR A 32 -14.87 -15.74 18.85
C THR A 32 -14.89 -14.73 17.69
N GLU A 33 -14.20 -15.01 16.58
CA GLU A 33 -14.12 -14.09 15.45
C GLU A 33 -15.43 -14.00 14.65
N THR A 34 -15.75 -12.78 14.18
CA THR A 34 -16.89 -12.56 13.30
C THR A 34 -16.68 -13.21 11.92
N LYS A 35 -17.77 -13.60 11.25
CA LYS A 35 -17.70 -14.19 9.90
C LYS A 35 -17.01 -13.25 8.88
N LEU A 36 -17.25 -11.95 8.99
CA LEU A 36 -16.62 -10.96 8.11
C LEU A 36 -15.10 -10.89 8.34
N ALA A 37 -14.64 -10.88 9.60
CA ALA A 37 -13.22 -10.90 9.92
C ALA A 37 -12.53 -12.15 9.37
N ARG A 38 -13.20 -13.32 9.44
CA ARG A 38 -12.70 -14.55 8.84
C ARG A 38 -12.59 -14.47 7.32
N ILE A 39 -13.60 -13.95 6.63
CA ILE A 39 -13.55 -13.74 5.17
C ILE A 39 -12.38 -12.83 4.80
N ILE A 40 -12.17 -11.73 5.53
CA ILE A 40 -11.04 -10.82 5.32
C ILE A 40 -9.71 -11.55 5.53
N SER A 41 -9.57 -12.33 6.60
CA SER A 41 -8.37 -13.12 6.89
C SER A 41 -8.05 -14.14 5.79
N ILE A 42 -9.08 -14.85 5.30
CA ILE A 42 -8.97 -15.76 4.15
C ILE A 42 -8.47 -14.98 2.93
N CYS A 43 -9.14 -13.89 2.58
CA CYS A 43 -8.79 -13.12 1.39
C CYS A 43 -7.36 -12.57 1.45
N ASN A 44 -6.91 -12.09 2.60
CA ASN A 44 -5.53 -11.63 2.80
C ASN A 44 -4.52 -12.75 2.57
N SER A 45 -4.82 -13.97 3.03
CA SER A 45 -3.93 -15.13 2.90
C SER A 45 -3.81 -15.62 1.46
N PHE A 46 -4.92 -15.59 0.72
CA PHE A 46 -5.00 -16.05 -0.67
C PHE A 46 -4.72 -14.95 -1.70
N LYS A 47 -4.32 -13.74 -1.28
CA LYS A 47 -4.18 -12.55 -2.15
C LYS A 47 -5.44 -12.35 -3.00
N ALA A 48 -6.57 -12.38 -2.32
CA ALA A 48 -7.90 -12.26 -2.88
C ALA A 48 -8.57 -10.96 -2.43
N GLU A 49 -9.58 -10.58 -3.18
CA GLU A 49 -10.56 -9.56 -2.84
C GLU A 49 -11.96 -10.14 -2.98
N PHE A 50 -12.94 -9.53 -2.35
CA PHE A 50 -14.31 -9.99 -2.44
C PHE A 50 -15.31 -8.84 -2.59
N GLN A 51 -16.47 -9.14 -3.18
CA GLN A 51 -17.59 -8.23 -3.29
C GLN A 51 -18.89 -8.97 -2.98
N PHE A 52 -19.74 -8.38 -2.14
CA PHE A 52 -21.13 -8.83 -2.03
C PHE A 52 -21.95 -8.26 -3.18
N LYS A 53 -22.66 -9.11 -3.91
CA LYS A 53 -23.63 -8.69 -4.93
C LYS A 53 -25.03 -9.13 -4.53
N THR A 54 -25.96 -8.19 -4.56
CA THR A 54 -27.38 -8.48 -4.36
C THR A 54 -28.02 -8.78 -5.70
N ASN A 55 -28.56 -9.98 -5.86
CA ASN A 55 -29.32 -10.36 -7.04
C ASN A 55 -30.82 -10.30 -6.70
N LEU A 56 -31.58 -9.65 -7.57
CA LEU A 56 -33.02 -9.47 -7.43
C LEU A 56 -33.74 -10.27 -8.52
N LYS A 57 -34.95 -10.72 -8.24
CA LYS A 57 -35.86 -11.27 -9.24
C LYS A 57 -36.46 -10.14 -10.08
N ASP A 58 -37.10 -10.50 -11.20
CA ASP A 58 -37.78 -9.55 -12.09
C ASP A 58 -38.85 -8.70 -11.40
N ASP A 59 -39.44 -9.19 -10.30
CA ASP A 59 -40.41 -8.47 -9.48
C ASP A 59 -39.77 -7.55 -8.42
N GLY A 60 -38.44 -7.44 -8.40
CA GLY A 60 -37.67 -6.63 -7.46
C GLY A 60 -37.46 -7.26 -6.09
N THR A 61 -38.00 -8.46 -5.83
CA THR A 61 -37.74 -9.17 -4.56
C THR A 61 -36.34 -9.79 -4.54
N LEU A 62 -35.75 -9.91 -3.33
CA LEU A 62 -34.42 -10.52 -3.18
C LEU A 62 -34.43 -11.96 -3.68
N GLN A 63 -33.51 -12.27 -4.61
CA GLN A 63 -33.26 -13.64 -5.07
C GLN A 63 -32.21 -14.30 -4.17
N ASN A 64 -30.98 -13.78 -4.16
CA ASN A 64 -29.89 -14.19 -3.28
C ASN A 64 -28.86 -13.05 -3.16
N ILE A 65 -27.88 -13.25 -2.28
CA ILE A 65 -26.67 -12.43 -2.21
C ILE A 65 -25.51 -13.36 -2.58
N THR A 66 -24.62 -12.95 -3.49
CA THR A 66 -23.38 -13.69 -3.74
C THR A 66 -22.19 -13.00 -3.11
N LEU A 67 -21.26 -13.79 -2.60
CA LEU A 67 -19.89 -13.40 -2.29
C LEU A 67 -19.05 -13.78 -3.50
N ASP A 68 -18.73 -12.79 -4.33
CA ASP A 68 -17.83 -12.97 -5.45
C ASP A 68 -16.39 -12.76 -4.99
N LEU A 69 -15.50 -13.67 -5.34
CA LEU A 69 -14.06 -13.60 -5.10
C LEU A 69 -13.32 -13.15 -6.36
N TYR A 70 -12.23 -12.43 -6.16
CA TYR A 70 -11.34 -11.93 -7.20
C TYR A 70 -9.89 -12.08 -6.73
N GLN A 71 -8.93 -12.09 -7.65
CA GLN A 71 -7.52 -11.88 -7.28
C GLN A 71 -7.34 -10.41 -6.81
N THR A 72 -6.28 -10.12 -6.04
CA THR A 72 -5.95 -8.74 -5.65
C THR A 72 -5.92 -7.81 -6.86
N GLY A 73 -6.59 -6.65 -6.75
CA GLY A 73 -6.79 -5.70 -7.84
C GLY A 73 -7.95 -6.05 -8.79
N GLY A 74 -8.67 -7.15 -8.54
CA GLY A 74 -9.74 -7.64 -9.40
C GLY A 74 -11.12 -7.04 -9.13
N VAL A 75 -11.32 -6.36 -7.99
CA VAL A 75 -12.53 -5.55 -7.76
C VAL A 75 -12.33 -4.15 -8.36
N GLY A 76 -13.17 -3.75 -9.31
CA GLY A 76 -13.02 -2.47 -10.04
C GLY A 76 -12.00 -2.57 -11.19
N GLN A 77 -11.59 -1.43 -11.75
CA GLN A 77 -10.70 -1.40 -12.91
C GLN A 77 -9.59 -0.36 -12.78
N LEU A 78 -8.47 -0.59 -13.49
CA LEU A 78 -7.47 0.44 -13.70
C LEU A 78 -8.00 1.47 -14.72
N ARG A 79 -8.42 2.63 -14.23
CA ARG A 79 -8.99 3.72 -15.01
C ARG A 79 -7.90 4.61 -15.59
N LYS A 80 -7.18 4.08 -16.59
CA LYS A 80 -6.14 4.84 -17.34
C LYS A 80 -6.70 6.07 -18.06
N ASP A 81 -8.02 6.09 -18.28
CA ASP A 81 -8.76 7.21 -18.87
C ASP A 81 -9.04 8.34 -17.88
N VAL A 82 -8.77 8.16 -16.58
CA VAL A 82 -9.08 9.14 -15.54
C VAL A 82 -7.81 9.58 -14.82
N THR A 83 -7.55 10.89 -14.86
CA THR A 83 -6.58 11.56 -14.00
C THR A 83 -7.28 12.71 -13.29
N LEU A 84 -7.17 12.75 -11.96
CA LEU A 84 -7.72 13.83 -11.14
C LEU A 84 -6.62 14.85 -10.85
N TYR A 85 -6.90 16.13 -11.11
CA TYR A 85 -5.92 17.20 -10.93
C TYR A 85 -6.27 18.08 -9.73
N TYR A 86 -5.26 18.42 -8.93
CA TYR A 86 -5.35 19.47 -7.92
C TYR A 86 -5.80 20.80 -8.53
N GLY A 87 -6.74 21.47 -7.86
CA GLY A 87 -7.35 22.72 -8.34
C GLY A 87 -8.39 22.55 -9.46
N LYS A 88 -8.71 21.30 -9.85
CA LYS A 88 -9.81 21.00 -10.80
C LYS A 88 -10.80 19.99 -10.24
N ASN A 89 -10.31 18.79 -9.97
CA ASN A 89 -11.08 17.66 -9.46
C ASN A 89 -10.82 17.42 -7.98
N ILE A 90 -9.67 17.87 -7.49
CA ILE A 90 -9.20 17.71 -6.13
C ILE A 90 -9.12 19.08 -5.46
N ASP A 91 -9.77 19.21 -4.32
CA ASP A 91 -9.80 20.43 -3.50
C ASP A 91 -8.58 20.51 -2.57
N GLY A 92 -8.05 19.36 -2.14
CA GLY A 92 -6.95 19.28 -1.18
C GLY A 92 -6.17 17.97 -1.30
N ILE A 93 -4.86 18.05 -1.16
CA ILE A 93 -4.00 16.89 -0.91
C ILE A 93 -3.21 17.18 0.35
N THR A 94 -3.32 16.29 1.34
CA THR A 94 -2.52 16.32 2.55
C THR A 94 -1.55 15.16 2.52
N SER A 95 -0.26 15.44 2.65
CA SER A 95 0.78 14.43 2.80
C SER A 95 1.33 14.47 4.23
N THR A 96 1.31 13.34 4.92
CA THR A 96 1.88 13.20 6.27
C THR A 96 3.06 12.24 6.20
N GLY A 97 4.24 12.70 6.63
CA GLY A 97 5.43 11.87 6.74
C GLY A 97 5.68 11.44 8.18
N ASP A 98 5.55 10.16 8.47
CA ASP A 98 5.87 9.60 9.78
C ASP A 98 7.38 9.33 9.89
N ARG A 99 8.02 9.95 10.90
CA ARG A 99 9.44 9.79 11.25
C ARG A 99 9.63 9.25 12.67
N THR A 100 8.63 8.56 13.20
CA THR A 100 8.66 7.99 14.55
C THR A 100 9.66 6.83 14.66
N SER A 101 9.61 6.09 15.77
CA SER A 101 10.63 5.16 16.28
C SER A 101 11.10 4.04 15.35
N THR A 102 10.49 3.88 14.18
CA THR A 102 10.89 2.92 13.14
C THR A 102 11.87 3.50 12.14
N PHE A 103 12.00 4.82 11.99
CA PHE A 103 12.91 5.47 11.05
C PHE A 103 14.38 5.27 11.42
N PHE A 104 15.22 4.90 10.44
CA PHE A 104 16.68 4.86 10.59
C PHE A 104 17.37 4.91 9.23
N ASN A 105 18.52 5.58 9.17
CA ASN A 105 19.32 5.75 7.96
C ASN A 105 20.78 5.30 8.14
N SER A 106 21.05 4.58 9.24
CA SER A 106 22.23 3.73 9.38
C SER A 106 21.89 2.47 10.17
N THR A 107 22.60 1.37 9.91
CA THR A 107 22.33 0.09 10.58
C THR A 107 23.56 -0.81 10.67
N THR A 108 23.55 -1.68 11.67
CA THR A 108 24.36 -2.90 11.73
C THR A 108 23.41 -4.08 11.61
N VAL A 109 23.74 -5.07 10.78
CA VAL A 109 22.97 -6.32 10.69
C VAL A 109 23.69 -7.42 11.45
N THR A 110 22.98 -8.11 12.33
CA THR A 110 23.47 -9.32 13.00
C THR A 110 22.78 -10.55 12.41
N ASP A 111 23.56 -11.57 12.07
CA ASP A 111 23.01 -12.90 11.77
C ASP A 111 22.63 -13.61 13.07
N SER A 112 21.35 -13.96 13.25
CA SER A 112 20.88 -14.67 14.44
C SER A 112 21.54 -16.03 14.64
N ASN A 113 22.02 -16.63 13.55
CA ASN A 113 22.69 -17.93 13.57
C ASN A 113 24.21 -17.83 13.80
N ASN A 114 24.75 -16.60 13.89
CA ASN A 114 26.19 -16.33 14.01
C ASN A 114 27.07 -17.05 12.98
N LYS A 115 26.53 -17.33 11.79
CA LYS A 115 27.22 -18.04 10.71
C LYS A 115 27.87 -17.09 9.72
N TYR A 116 27.25 -15.94 9.48
CA TYR A 116 27.68 -14.95 8.51
C TYR A 116 28.18 -13.67 9.19
N ASN A 117 29.29 -13.12 8.69
CA ASN A 117 29.99 -12.01 9.34
C ASN A 117 29.74 -10.70 8.60
N TRP A 118 28.95 -9.83 9.22
CA TRP A 118 28.65 -8.49 8.70
C TRP A 118 29.88 -7.63 8.43
N LEU A 119 30.92 -7.74 9.27
CA LEU A 119 32.12 -6.91 9.15
C LEU A 119 32.85 -7.14 7.82
N SER A 120 32.80 -8.36 7.28
CA SER A 120 33.45 -8.72 6.02
C SER A 120 32.66 -8.37 4.76
N ILE A 121 31.41 -7.91 4.89
CA ILE A 121 30.53 -7.62 3.76
C ILE A 121 30.80 -6.20 3.23
N GLU A 122 30.77 -6.02 1.93
CA GLU A 122 30.65 -4.71 1.29
C GLU A 122 29.43 -4.71 0.37
N GLY A 123 28.86 -3.53 0.16
CA GLY A 123 27.66 -3.41 -0.65
C GLY A 123 27.42 -1.98 -1.09
N LYS A 124 26.91 -1.82 -2.31
CA LYS A 124 26.43 -0.55 -2.85
C LYS A 124 25.10 -0.80 -3.54
N TYR A 125 24.14 0.07 -3.27
CA TYR A 125 22.85 0.09 -3.93
C TYR A 125 22.68 1.47 -4.55
N TYR A 126 22.32 1.49 -5.84
CA TYR A 126 22.04 2.71 -6.57
C TYR A 126 20.53 2.81 -6.84
N ASN A 127 19.97 4.00 -6.69
CA ASN A 127 18.56 4.24 -7.00
C ASN A 127 18.33 4.33 -8.53
N SER A 128 17.07 4.52 -8.94
CA SER A 128 16.68 4.62 -10.36
C SER A 128 17.36 5.78 -11.10
N ASP A 129 17.77 6.82 -10.38
CA ASP A 129 18.48 7.98 -10.93
C ASP A 129 20.01 7.77 -10.98
N GLY A 130 20.48 6.57 -10.61
CA GLY A 130 21.89 6.20 -10.62
C GLY A 130 22.69 6.79 -9.46
N GLN A 131 22.05 7.35 -8.44
CA GLN A 131 22.72 7.91 -7.27
C GLN A 131 23.01 6.82 -6.24
N LEU A 132 24.14 6.94 -5.53
CA LEU A 132 24.50 6.00 -4.46
C LEU A 132 23.55 6.18 -3.27
N GLU A 133 22.61 5.25 -3.16
CA GLU A 133 21.46 5.33 -2.29
C GLU A 133 21.79 4.71 -0.92
N PHE A 134 22.36 3.51 -0.93
CA PHE A 134 22.84 2.82 0.26
C PHE A 134 24.24 2.26 0.03
N TYR A 135 25.07 2.24 1.08
CA TYR A 135 26.36 1.59 1.00
C TYR A 135 26.84 1.03 2.33
N LYS A 136 27.81 0.13 2.23
CA LYS A 136 28.62 -0.37 3.32
C LYS A 136 30.01 -0.73 2.78
N ASP A 137 31.05 -0.24 3.45
CA ASP A 137 32.43 -0.61 3.12
C ASP A 137 32.85 -1.88 3.87
N ALA A 138 33.74 -2.67 3.26
CA ALA A 138 34.37 -3.81 3.92
C ALA A 138 35.15 -3.34 5.16
N GLY A 139 35.04 -4.07 6.27
CA GLY A 139 35.67 -3.71 7.54
C GLY A 139 34.91 -2.65 8.35
N SER A 140 33.90 -1.98 7.78
CA SER A 140 32.95 -1.15 8.54
C SER A 140 31.87 -2.02 9.16
N ASN A 141 31.44 -1.70 10.38
CA ASN A 141 30.30 -2.38 11.00
C ASN A 141 28.95 -1.71 10.65
N THR A 142 28.97 -0.58 9.96
CA THR A 142 27.77 0.22 9.72
C THR A 142 27.53 0.39 8.23
N ALA A 143 26.31 0.10 7.81
CA ALA A 143 25.77 0.51 6.53
C ALA A 143 25.04 1.85 6.66
N TYR A 144 25.00 2.62 5.59
CA TYR A 144 24.52 3.99 5.56
C TYR A 144 23.57 4.23 4.40
N ALA A 145 22.58 5.11 4.63
CA ALA A 145 21.73 5.72 3.63
C ALA A 145 22.01 7.24 3.57
N PRO A 146 23.07 7.67 2.84
CA PRO A 146 23.53 9.06 2.86
C PRO A 146 22.51 10.06 2.32
N LEU A 147 21.75 9.71 1.27
CA LEU A 147 20.72 10.60 0.72
C LEU A 147 19.59 10.84 1.74
N SER A 148 19.15 9.79 2.42
CA SER A 148 18.22 9.91 3.55
C SER A 148 18.76 10.81 4.65
N ARG A 149 20.04 10.66 5.05
CA ARG A 149 20.67 11.54 6.05
C ARG A 149 20.62 13.00 5.61
N ASP A 150 20.93 13.28 4.34
CA ASP A 150 20.97 14.66 3.84
C ASP A 150 19.60 15.32 3.86
N MET A 151 18.54 14.55 3.58
CA MET A 151 17.15 15.02 3.66
C MET A 151 16.63 15.09 5.10
N PHE A 152 17.03 14.11 5.92
CA PHE A 152 16.46 13.81 7.24
C PHE A 152 17.56 13.54 8.28
N PRO A 153 18.42 14.55 8.57
CA PRO A 153 19.51 14.37 9.52
C PRO A 153 18.97 14.24 10.95
N SER A 154 19.63 13.44 11.78
CA SER A 154 19.28 13.28 13.20
C SER A 154 19.52 14.55 14.01
N GLN A 155 20.41 15.43 13.54
CA GLN A 155 20.68 16.75 14.11
C GLN A 155 21.24 17.72 13.06
N ILE A 156 20.89 19.01 13.20
CA ILE A 156 21.27 20.10 12.27
C ILE A 156 22.32 21.04 12.91
N LEU A 157 22.65 20.84 14.18
CA LEU A 157 23.44 21.78 14.97
C LEU A 157 24.94 21.76 14.63
N SER A 158 25.47 20.60 14.23
CA SER A 158 26.89 20.41 13.96
C SER A 158 27.11 19.54 12.72
N PRO A 159 27.62 20.09 11.61
CA PRO A 159 27.93 19.31 10.40
C PRO A 159 29.14 18.37 10.58
N SER A 160 29.92 18.52 11.65
CA SER A 160 31.05 17.65 11.98
C SER A 160 30.70 16.49 12.91
N SER A 161 29.48 16.46 13.45
CA SER A 161 28.99 15.40 14.32
C SER A 161 28.16 14.38 13.53
N ASP A 162 27.97 13.17 14.07
CA ASP A 162 27.10 12.17 13.44
C ASP A 162 25.69 12.75 13.21
N GLN A 163 25.17 12.53 12.01
CA GLN A 163 23.85 12.98 11.55
C GLN A 163 22.94 11.80 11.18
N TYR A 164 23.40 10.57 11.43
CA TYR A 164 22.61 9.39 11.17
C TYR A 164 21.73 9.04 12.38
N THR A 165 20.55 8.54 12.09
CA THR A 165 19.69 7.82 13.04
C THR A 165 19.99 6.33 12.89
N ASN A 166 20.54 5.73 13.93
CA ASN A 166 20.96 4.33 13.89
C ASN A 166 19.91 3.39 14.50
N LYS A 167 19.70 2.24 13.85
CA LYS A 167 18.98 1.11 14.42
C LYS A 167 19.65 -0.18 14.00
N ASN A 168 20.11 -0.98 14.95
CA ASN A 168 20.64 -2.31 14.67
C ASN A 168 19.49 -3.29 14.42
N ILE A 169 19.66 -4.14 13.42
CA ILE A 169 18.65 -5.11 12.97
C ILE A 169 19.25 -6.51 12.96
N GLN A 170 18.38 -7.52 12.95
CA GLN A 170 18.79 -8.92 13.04
C GLN A 170 17.96 -9.76 12.08
N THR A 171 18.58 -10.73 11.43
CA THR A 171 17.92 -11.70 10.55
C THR A 171 18.61 -13.06 10.62
N SER A 172 17.91 -14.13 10.24
CA SER A 172 18.50 -15.44 10.03
C SER A 172 18.93 -15.57 8.57
N ALA A 173 20.19 -15.21 8.28
CA ALA A 173 20.69 -15.19 6.91
C ALA A 173 21.03 -16.60 6.41
N SER A 174 20.90 -16.83 5.10
CA SER A 174 21.35 -18.06 4.42
C SER A 174 22.67 -17.86 3.69
N SER A 175 23.14 -16.62 3.51
CA SER A 175 24.42 -16.25 2.92
C SER A 175 24.95 -14.90 3.45
N ASN A 176 26.18 -14.51 3.07
CA ASN A 176 26.68 -13.15 3.33
C ASN A 176 25.88 -12.11 2.51
N ASP A 177 25.56 -12.41 1.25
CA ASP A 177 24.81 -11.50 0.38
C ASP A 177 23.41 -11.24 0.93
N ASP A 178 22.79 -12.24 1.57
CA ASP A 178 21.48 -12.11 2.22
C ASP A 178 21.47 -11.04 3.31
N LEU A 179 22.58 -10.86 4.05
CA LEU A 179 22.65 -9.81 5.07
C LEU A 179 22.62 -8.42 4.45
N TRP A 180 23.30 -8.24 3.31
CA TRP A 180 23.28 -6.97 2.58
C TRP A 180 21.90 -6.72 1.95
N ASP A 181 21.33 -7.71 1.27
CA ASP A 181 20.00 -7.62 0.67
C ASP A 181 18.93 -7.32 1.73
N TYR A 182 19.06 -7.93 2.91
CA TYR A 182 18.21 -7.62 4.04
C TYR A 182 18.39 -6.16 4.48
N ALA A 183 19.62 -5.66 4.66
CA ALA A 183 19.87 -4.26 5.00
C ALA A 183 19.24 -3.29 3.99
N VAL A 184 19.43 -3.55 2.69
CA VAL A 184 18.81 -2.77 1.60
C VAL A 184 17.29 -2.80 1.69
N SER A 185 16.69 -3.97 1.96
CA SER A 185 15.23 -4.08 2.12
C SER A 185 14.72 -3.24 3.29
N GLN A 186 15.45 -3.22 4.41
CA GLN A 186 15.05 -2.45 5.58
C GLN A 186 15.27 -0.95 5.37
N PHE A 187 16.34 -0.52 4.70
CA PHE A 187 16.50 0.89 4.32
C PHE A 187 15.41 1.37 3.36
N LYS A 188 15.01 0.56 2.37
CA LYS A 188 13.86 0.92 1.51
C LYS A 188 12.58 1.14 2.30
N LEU A 189 12.38 0.41 3.40
CA LEU A 189 11.22 0.53 4.25
C LEU A 189 11.33 1.67 5.27
N TYR A 190 12.52 1.98 5.78
CA TYR A 190 12.65 2.80 7.00
C TYR A 190 13.66 3.94 6.93
N ALA A 191 14.48 4.01 5.87
CA ALA A 191 15.36 5.16 5.64
C ALA A 191 14.59 6.38 5.16
N TYR A 192 13.34 6.24 4.75
CA TYR A 192 12.50 7.36 4.32
C TYR A 192 11.25 7.45 5.19
N PRO A 193 10.77 8.67 5.48
CA PRO A 193 9.52 8.85 6.21
C PRO A 193 8.40 8.06 5.55
N GLN A 194 7.60 7.37 6.34
CA GLN A 194 6.43 6.67 5.80
C GLN A 194 5.39 7.71 5.43
N MET A 195 5.22 7.90 4.12
CA MET A 195 4.30 8.89 3.58
C MET A 195 2.89 8.32 3.50
N THR A 196 1.94 8.97 4.17
CA THR A 196 0.51 8.76 3.97
C THR A 196 -0.06 9.96 3.23
N TYR A 197 -1.08 9.71 2.41
CA TYR A 197 -1.75 10.73 1.63
C TYR A 197 -3.24 10.69 1.91
N GLU A 198 -3.83 11.87 2.00
CA GLU A 198 -5.28 12.08 2.02
C GLU A 198 -5.62 13.01 0.86
N VAL A 199 -6.65 12.65 0.10
CA VAL A 199 -7.10 13.41 -1.07
C VAL A 199 -8.56 13.78 -0.88
N VAL A 200 -8.83 15.10 -0.82
CA VAL A 200 -10.16 15.66 -0.75
C VAL A 200 -10.64 15.92 -2.16
N VAL A 201 -11.66 15.16 -2.58
CA VAL A 201 -12.20 15.20 -3.93
C VAL A 201 -13.32 16.24 -4.01
N SER A 202 -13.27 17.07 -5.05
CA SER A 202 -14.35 18.01 -5.32
C SER A 202 -15.63 17.27 -5.74
N VAL A 203 -16.77 17.86 -5.42
CA VAL A 203 -18.10 17.30 -5.72
C VAL A 203 -18.30 17.01 -7.22
N ASN A 204 -17.63 17.77 -8.11
CA ASN A 204 -17.76 17.59 -9.55
C ASN A 204 -17.19 16.24 -10.00
N ALA A 205 -16.10 15.77 -9.40
CA ALA A 205 -15.41 14.53 -9.75
C ALA A 205 -16.10 13.32 -9.11
N VAL A 206 -16.91 13.56 -8.07
CA VAL A 206 -17.77 12.54 -7.48
C VAL A 206 -19.06 12.34 -8.30
N THR A 207 -19.66 13.43 -8.76
CA THR A 207 -21.00 13.40 -9.35
C THR A 207 -21.00 13.22 -10.87
N SER A 208 -19.94 13.64 -11.55
CA SER A 208 -19.83 13.63 -13.00
C SER A 208 -19.26 12.32 -13.53
N ALA A 209 -19.61 12.02 -14.78
CA ALA A 209 -18.89 11.04 -15.56
C ALA A 209 -17.45 11.55 -15.83
N LEU A 210 -16.48 10.66 -15.77
CA LEU A 210 -15.06 10.96 -15.98
C LEU A 210 -14.49 10.05 -17.07
N GLY A 211 -13.47 10.53 -17.78
CA GLY A 211 -12.82 9.80 -18.86
C GLY A 211 -13.81 9.40 -19.94
N ASN A 212 -13.98 8.10 -20.17
CA ASN A 212 -14.91 7.53 -21.16
C ASN A 212 -16.37 7.56 -20.68
N ASP A 213 -16.84 8.70 -20.19
CA ASP A 213 -18.21 8.94 -19.72
C ASP A 213 -18.70 7.98 -18.63
N LYS A 214 -17.79 7.51 -17.77
CA LYS A 214 -18.13 6.62 -16.63
C LYS A 214 -17.75 7.24 -15.30
N LYS A 215 -18.66 7.14 -14.33
CA LYS A 215 -18.34 7.46 -12.93
C LYS A 215 -17.31 6.48 -12.39
N LEU A 216 -16.58 6.89 -11.36
CA LEU A 216 -15.74 5.98 -10.60
C LEU A 216 -16.61 5.05 -9.76
N ASN A 217 -16.16 3.80 -9.60
CA ASN A 217 -16.80 2.82 -8.72
C ASN A 217 -15.81 2.29 -7.69
N ILE A 218 -16.33 1.69 -6.62
CA ILE A 218 -15.52 0.98 -5.62
C ILE A 218 -14.57 0.01 -6.31
N GLY A 219 -13.29 0.07 -5.92
CA GLY A 219 -12.21 -0.73 -6.47
C GLY A 219 -11.49 -0.12 -7.68
N ASP A 220 -12.04 0.92 -8.32
CA ASP A 220 -11.35 1.60 -9.43
C ASP A 220 -10.05 2.22 -8.95
N THR A 221 -8.99 2.12 -9.76
CA THR A 221 -7.69 2.73 -9.51
C THR A 221 -7.44 3.86 -10.52
N ILE A 222 -7.10 5.05 -10.02
CA ILE A 222 -6.91 6.28 -10.80
C ILE A 222 -5.55 6.92 -10.50
N ILE A 223 -5.18 7.92 -11.31
CA ILE A 223 -4.04 8.78 -11.06
C ILE A 223 -4.51 10.11 -10.48
N VAL A 224 -3.84 10.58 -9.43
CA VAL A 224 -3.97 11.93 -8.88
C VAL A 224 -2.70 12.72 -9.18
N GLN A 225 -2.84 13.96 -9.64
CA GLN A 225 -1.70 14.83 -9.94
C GLN A 225 -1.84 16.19 -9.27
N ASP A 226 -0.77 16.63 -8.63
CA ASP A 226 -0.58 17.99 -8.16
C ASP A 226 0.76 18.52 -8.65
N SER A 227 0.72 19.37 -9.69
CA SER A 227 1.91 20.00 -10.25
C SER A 227 2.46 21.15 -9.40
N THR A 228 1.75 21.55 -8.35
CA THR A 228 2.17 22.63 -7.43
C THR A 228 2.93 22.12 -6.21
N PHE A 229 2.77 20.83 -5.90
CA PHE A 229 3.49 20.13 -4.85
C PHE A 229 4.98 20.03 -5.19
N ASP A 230 5.86 20.43 -4.26
CA ASP A 230 7.32 20.47 -4.39
C ASP A 230 7.84 20.59 -5.83
N LYS A 231 7.71 21.79 -6.41
CA LYS A 231 8.03 22.05 -7.82
C LYS A 231 9.45 21.68 -8.22
N SER A 232 10.37 21.58 -7.25
CA SER A 232 11.74 21.18 -7.50
C SER A 232 11.88 19.69 -7.88
N ASP A 233 10.95 18.86 -7.42
CA ASP A 233 10.84 17.41 -7.69
C ASP A 233 9.93 17.10 -8.90
N GLY A 234 9.34 18.15 -9.52
CA GLY A 234 8.51 18.02 -10.72
C GLY A 234 7.03 17.72 -10.46
N GLY A 235 6.53 17.97 -9.24
CA GLY A 235 5.14 17.74 -8.86
C GLY A 235 4.96 16.47 -8.03
N LEU A 236 3.70 16.15 -7.70
CA LEU A 236 3.28 14.91 -7.05
C LEU A 236 2.36 14.12 -7.98
N ILE A 237 2.70 12.86 -8.22
CA ILE A 237 1.86 11.91 -8.96
C ILE A 237 1.58 10.71 -8.06
N LEU A 238 0.31 10.47 -7.75
CA LEU A 238 -0.13 9.34 -6.95
C LEU A 238 -0.99 8.38 -7.78
N SER A 239 -0.83 7.08 -7.57
CA SER A 239 -1.88 6.09 -7.85
C SER A 239 -2.75 5.95 -6.61
N ALA A 240 -4.06 5.89 -6.78
CA ALA A 240 -5.01 5.77 -5.66
C ALA A 240 -6.19 4.87 -6.04
N ARG A 241 -6.74 4.16 -5.07
CA ARG A 241 -7.87 3.24 -5.29
C ARG A 241 -9.11 3.67 -4.52
N VAL A 242 -10.27 3.64 -5.17
CA VAL A 242 -11.56 3.94 -4.53
C VAL A 242 -11.87 2.86 -3.49
N SER A 243 -11.91 3.23 -2.22
CA SER A 243 -12.29 2.33 -1.13
C SER A 243 -13.76 2.43 -0.75
N GLU A 244 -14.32 3.63 -0.83
CA GLU A 244 -15.67 3.91 -0.32
C GLU A 244 -16.38 4.94 -1.19
N GLN A 245 -17.70 4.80 -1.25
CA GLN A 245 -18.59 5.78 -1.85
C GLN A 245 -19.79 6.02 -0.94
N GLU A 246 -20.00 7.29 -0.57
CA GLU A 246 -21.24 7.73 0.07
C GLU A 246 -22.15 8.29 -1.03
N ILE A 247 -23.37 7.75 -1.15
CA ILE A 247 -24.34 8.17 -2.16
C ILE A 247 -25.58 8.73 -1.46
N SER A 248 -25.92 9.97 -1.77
CA SER A 248 -27.19 10.59 -1.39
C SER A 248 -28.19 10.48 -2.53
N PHE A 249 -29.32 9.83 -2.24
CA PHE A 249 -30.42 9.69 -3.19
C PHE A 249 -31.24 10.99 -3.36
N THR A 250 -31.15 11.90 -2.39
CA THR A 250 -31.94 13.15 -2.37
C THR A 250 -31.13 14.37 -2.78
N ASN A 251 -29.81 14.38 -2.54
CA ASN A 251 -28.94 15.47 -2.97
C ASN A 251 -27.56 14.93 -3.42
N PRO A 252 -27.35 14.72 -4.73
CA PRO A 252 -26.11 14.19 -5.27
C PRO A 252 -24.85 14.99 -4.91
N LEU A 253 -24.99 16.29 -4.56
CA LEU A 253 -23.85 17.11 -4.13
C LEU A 253 -23.24 16.68 -2.78
N ASN A 254 -23.96 15.85 -2.03
CA ASN A 254 -23.47 15.26 -0.79
C ASN A 254 -22.75 13.92 -1.01
N ASN A 255 -22.66 13.45 -2.26
CA ASN A 255 -21.91 12.24 -2.54
C ASN A 255 -20.43 12.44 -2.21
N LYS A 256 -19.77 11.38 -1.73
CA LYS A 256 -18.33 11.38 -1.48
C LYS A 256 -17.68 10.13 -2.03
N ILE A 257 -16.40 10.26 -2.35
CA ILE A 257 -15.53 9.15 -2.71
C ILE A 257 -14.29 9.22 -1.82
N THR A 258 -13.98 8.11 -1.15
CA THR A 258 -12.75 7.97 -0.37
C THR A 258 -11.77 7.12 -1.17
N PHE A 259 -10.53 7.60 -1.22
CA PHE A 259 -9.42 6.89 -1.83
C PHE A 259 -8.49 6.31 -0.76
N THR A 260 -7.89 5.16 -1.06
CA THR A 260 -6.88 4.49 -0.24
C THR A 260 -5.76 3.93 -1.11
N ASN A 261 -4.80 3.24 -0.48
CA ASN A 261 -3.67 2.58 -1.13
C ASN A 261 -2.90 3.53 -2.05
N PHE A 262 -2.64 4.73 -1.55
CA PHE A 262 -1.87 5.73 -2.28
C PHE A 262 -0.44 5.25 -2.50
N VAL A 263 0.02 5.31 -3.74
CA VAL A 263 1.40 5.01 -4.12
C VAL A 263 1.97 6.23 -4.84
N LYS A 264 3.05 6.82 -4.30
CA LYS A 264 3.80 7.88 -4.99
C LYS A 264 4.51 7.27 -6.20
N LEU A 265 4.14 7.72 -7.39
CA LEU A 265 4.73 7.32 -8.66
C LEU A 265 5.84 8.28 -9.10
N LYS A 266 5.71 9.55 -8.71
CA LYS A 266 6.69 10.61 -8.89
C LYS A 266 6.44 11.71 -7.89
#